data_AF-A0A1Y1MQV9-F1
#
_entry.id   AF-A0A1Y1MQV9-F1
#
_cell.length_a   1.000
_cell.length_b   1.000
_cell.length_c   1.000
_cell.angle_alpha   90.00
_cell.angle_beta   90.00
_cell.angle_gamma   90.00
#
_symmetry.space_group_name_H-M   'P 1'
#
loop_
_entity.id
_entity.type
_entity.pdbx_description
1 polymer ?
#
loop_
_entity_poly.entity_id
_entity_poly.type
_entity_poly.pdbx_seq_one_letter_code
_entity_poly.pdbx_strand_id
1 'polypeptide(L)'
;MDCRNSHELEENVAVENGSLHTSETDTEKYLKGDNVPNDAPEKQASRETEILKSINTITNGIENLRERIEHFSGCSTDDRDYKYLEEMLLTGLVELDQLDTNDNIMLRQERKRAVQFIQKFMKMLDARLTENKSFLNVNVESDDEI
;
A
#
# COMPACT_ATOMS: atom_id res chain seq x y z
N MET A 1 -43.71 -1.37 27.17
CA MET A 1 -43.76 -1.37 25.70
C MET A 1 -44.46 -0.08 25.30
N ASP A 2 -43.70 0.93 24.92
CA ASP A 2 -44.24 2.20 24.43
C ASP A 2 -43.39 2.64 23.24
N CYS A 3 -43.84 2.25 22.05
CA CYS A 3 -43.26 2.66 20.78
C CYS A 3 -43.97 3.95 20.33
N ARG A 4 -43.26 5.08 20.32
CA ARG A 4 -43.75 6.35 19.80
C ARG A 4 -42.61 7.16 19.18
N ASN A 5 -42.52 7.11 17.85
CA ASN A 5 -42.29 8.22 16.90
C ASN A 5 -42.04 7.56 15.53
N SER A 6 -42.95 7.61 14.56
CA SER A 6 -43.35 8.76 13.74
C SER A 6 -42.20 9.33 12.90
N HIS A 7 -42.06 8.84 11.67
CA HIS A 7 -41.84 9.70 10.51
C HIS A 7 -42.22 8.95 9.23
N GLU A 8 -43.41 9.27 8.71
CA GLU A 8 -43.76 9.08 7.30
C GLU A 8 -42.80 9.91 6.44
N LEU A 9 -42.27 9.32 5.38
CA LEU A 9 -41.78 10.08 4.24
C LEU A 9 -42.56 9.60 3.02
N GLU A 10 -43.52 10.44 2.65
CA GLU A 10 -44.17 10.42 1.36
C GLU A 10 -43.17 10.75 0.24
N GLU A 11 -43.20 9.88 -0.76
CA GLU A 11 -43.21 10.16 -2.20
C GLU A 11 -42.95 11.61 -2.67
N ASN A 12 -42.04 11.76 -3.64
CA ASN A 12 -42.30 12.55 -4.84
C ASN A 12 -41.27 12.25 -5.94
N VAL A 13 -41.77 11.66 -7.03
CA VAL A 13 -41.11 11.47 -8.33
C VAL A 13 -41.77 12.43 -9.33
N ALA A 14 -40.97 13.33 -9.94
CA ALA A 14 -41.23 14.02 -11.22
C ALA A 14 -39.89 14.69 -11.62
N VAL A 15 -39.14 14.29 -12.64
CA VAL A 15 -39.38 14.20 -14.10
C VAL A 15 -39.64 15.57 -14.76
N GLU A 16 -38.57 16.00 -15.45
CA GLU A 16 -38.51 16.70 -16.75
C GLU A 16 -38.55 18.23 -16.92
N ASN A 17 -37.52 18.65 -17.68
CA ASN A 17 -37.46 19.62 -18.77
C ASN A 17 -37.31 21.13 -18.48
N GLY A 18 -36.18 21.65 -18.97
CA GLY A 18 -36.12 22.97 -19.59
C GLY A 18 -34.93 23.83 -19.15
N SER A 19 -33.92 23.98 -20.01
CA SER A 19 -33.75 25.22 -20.77
C SER A 19 -32.33 25.35 -21.32
N LEU A 20 -32.29 25.57 -22.62
CA LEU A 20 -31.16 25.86 -23.47
C LEU A 20 -30.74 27.32 -23.27
N HIS A 21 -29.47 27.60 -22.98
CA HIS A 21 -28.90 28.90 -23.35
C HIS A 21 -27.42 28.80 -23.72
N THR A 22 -27.19 28.85 -25.01
CA THR A 22 -25.96 29.32 -25.65
C THR A 22 -25.80 30.81 -25.39
N SER A 23 -24.63 31.26 -24.94
CA SER A 23 -23.97 32.43 -25.52
C SER A 23 -22.63 32.69 -24.84
N GLU A 24 -21.61 32.84 -25.68
CA GLU A 24 -20.34 33.46 -25.38
C GLU A 24 -20.57 34.87 -24.82
N THR A 25 -19.82 35.24 -23.79
CA THR A 25 -19.37 36.63 -23.61
C THR A 25 -17.94 36.63 -23.08
N ASP A 26 -17.03 36.94 -24.01
CA ASP A 26 -15.75 37.55 -23.75
C ASP A 26 -16.01 38.94 -23.11
N THR A 27 -15.41 39.24 -21.96
CA THR A 27 -14.87 40.57 -21.59
C THR A 27 -14.44 40.65 -20.11
N GLU A 28 -13.17 40.98 -19.93
CA GLU A 28 -12.61 41.95 -18.96
C GLU A 28 -12.77 41.73 -17.44
N LYS A 29 -11.70 41.42 -16.71
CA LYS A 29 -10.61 42.31 -16.20
C LYS A 29 -10.92 43.02 -14.86
N TYR A 30 -10.08 42.65 -13.87
CA TYR A 30 -9.69 43.34 -12.64
C TYR A 30 -10.69 43.43 -11.47
N LEU A 31 -10.37 42.70 -10.38
CA LEU A 31 -10.10 43.32 -9.09
C LEU A 31 -8.88 42.64 -8.44
N LYS A 32 -7.80 43.41 -8.36
CA LYS A 32 -6.54 43.10 -7.67
C LYS A 32 -6.65 43.74 -6.29
N GLY A 33 -6.61 42.92 -5.24
CA GLY A 33 -6.57 43.35 -3.85
C GLY A 33 -5.30 42.82 -3.19
N ASP A 34 -4.50 43.74 -2.69
CA ASP A 34 -3.15 43.53 -2.20
C ASP A 34 -3.05 42.74 -0.88
N ASN A 35 -1.90 42.06 -0.74
CA ASN A 35 -1.22 41.60 0.50
C ASN A 35 -1.72 40.33 1.23
N VAL A 36 -1.09 39.19 0.91
CA VAL A 36 -0.13 38.47 1.80
C VAL A 36 0.93 37.78 0.91
N PRO A 37 2.24 38.00 1.09
CA PRO A 37 3.25 37.09 0.54
C PRO A 37 3.22 35.83 1.42
N ASN A 38 2.57 34.77 0.96
CA ASN A 38 2.64 33.48 1.64
C ASN A 38 3.20 32.44 0.68
N ASP A 39 4.51 32.27 0.75
CA ASP A 39 5.25 31.21 0.08
C ASP A 39 4.69 29.82 0.46
N ALA A 40 4.38 29.04 -0.57
CA ALA A 40 4.47 27.58 -0.67
C ALA A 40 3.59 26.65 0.22
N PRO A 41 2.31 26.43 -0.14
CA PRO A 41 1.58 25.19 0.17
C PRO A 41 1.75 24.10 -0.91
N GLU A 42 2.03 24.49 -2.16
CA GLU A 42 1.95 23.60 -3.32
C GLU A 42 3.09 22.55 -3.38
N LYS A 43 4.28 22.92 -2.88
CA LYS A 43 5.49 22.08 -2.89
C LYS A 43 5.46 20.95 -1.85
N GLN A 44 4.65 21.09 -0.81
CA GLN A 44 4.57 20.10 0.28
C GLN A 44 3.57 19.00 -0.05
N ALA A 45 2.41 19.35 -0.63
CA ALA A 45 1.43 18.37 -1.09
C ALA A 45 1.98 17.47 -2.22
N SER A 46 2.82 18.02 -3.11
CA SER A 46 3.48 17.22 -4.16
C SER A 46 4.44 16.18 -3.58
N ARG A 47 5.26 16.57 -2.58
CA ARG A 47 6.21 15.66 -1.91
C ARG A 47 5.50 14.53 -1.16
N GLU A 48 4.42 14.83 -0.44
CA GLU A 48 3.63 13.80 0.27
C GLU A 48 3.02 12.78 -0.69
N THR A 49 2.53 13.26 -1.84
CA THR A 49 1.98 12.39 -2.89
C THR A 49 3.05 11.48 -3.49
N GLU A 50 4.26 12.00 -3.71
CA GLU A 50 5.41 11.20 -4.17
C GLU A 50 5.81 10.13 -3.15
N ILE A 51 5.88 10.47 -1.85
CA ILE A 51 6.20 9.51 -0.79
C ILE A 51 5.15 8.39 -0.75
N LEU A 52 3.87 8.73 -0.77
CA LEU A 52 2.79 7.74 -0.78
C LEU A 52 2.88 6.84 -2.01
N LYS A 53 3.17 7.40 -3.18
CA LYS A 53 3.37 6.64 -4.41
C LYS A 53 4.56 5.68 -4.28
N SER A 54 5.68 6.12 -3.72
CA SER A 54 6.85 5.27 -3.48
C SER A 54 6.54 4.12 -2.53
N ILE A 55 5.85 4.37 -1.41
CA ILE A 55 5.41 3.31 -0.49
C ILE A 55 4.56 2.27 -1.21
N ASN A 56 3.61 2.72 -2.04
CA ASN A 56 2.75 1.83 -2.82
C ASN A 56 3.54 1.04 -3.87
N THR A 57 4.49 1.68 -4.56
CA THR A 57 5.35 1.00 -5.54
C THR A 57 6.17 -0.10 -4.89
N ILE A 58 6.79 0.16 -3.74
CA ILE A 58 7.54 -0.85 -2.98
C ILE A 58 6.61 -1.99 -2.56
N THR A 59 5.48 -1.66 -1.93
CA THR A 59 4.50 -2.66 -1.46
C THR A 59 4.01 -3.55 -2.60
N ASN A 60 3.70 -2.97 -3.76
CA ASN A 60 3.29 -3.72 -4.95
C ASN A 60 4.42 -4.60 -5.50
N GLY A 61 5.66 -4.10 -5.49
CA GLY A 61 6.83 -4.89 -5.87
C GLY A 61 6.99 -6.14 -5.01
N ILE A 62 6.75 -6.01 -3.70
CA ILE A 62 6.78 -7.13 -2.76
C ILE A 62 5.59 -8.07 -2.93
N GLU A 63 4.37 -7.55 -3.18
CA GLU A 63 3.21 -8.40 -3.47
C GLU A 63 3.44 -9.23 -4.74
N ASN A 64 4.15 -8.71 -5.75
CA ASN A 64 4.50 -9.50 -6.94
C ASN A 64 5.45 -10.68 -6.62
N LEU A 65 6.22 -10.60 -5.52
CA LEU A 65 7.08 -11.69 -5.06
C LEU A 65 6.32 -12.72 -4.23
N ARG A 66 5.09 -12.42 -3.80
CA ARG A 66 4.27 -13.30 -2.96
C ARG A 66 4.14 -14.70 -3.54
N GLU A 67 3.73 -14.83 -4.79
CA GLU A 67 3.55 -16.15 -5.42
C GLU A 67 4.86 -16.95 -5.44
N ARG A 68 5.99 -16.27 -5.66
CA ARG A 68 7.31 -16.90 -5.69
C ARG A 68 7.78 -17.34 -4.30
N ILE A 69 7.41 -16.61 -3.24
CA ILE A 69 7.62 -17.01 -1.85
C ILE A 69 6.69 -18.17 -1.47
N GLU A 70 5.42 -18.14 -1.90
CA GLU A 70 4.44 -19.19 -1.59
C GLU A 70 4.80 -20.53 -2.24
N HIS A 71 5.37 -20.51 -3.45
CA HIS A 71 5.85 -21.69 -4.18
C HIS A 71 7.36 -21.95 -4.03
N PHE A 72 8.02 -21.28 -3.08
CA PHE A 72 9.45 -21.46 -2.85
C PHE A 72 9.75 -22.91 -2.42
N SER A 73 10.58 -23.60 -3.21
CA SER A 73 10.96 -25.00 -3.01
C SER A 73 12.40 -25.21 -2.58
N GLY A 74 13.15 -24.13 -2.31
CA GLY A 74 14.53 -24.23 -1.84
C GLY A 74 14.62 -24.76 -0.41
N CYS A 75 15.75 -25.38 -0.09
CA CYS A 75 16.00 -26.04 1.20
C CYS A 75 17.21 -25.47 1.95
N SER A 76 17.95 -24.54 1.33
CA SER A 76 19.07 -23.84 1.95
C SER A 76 18.94 -22.32 1.81
N THR A 77 19.44 -21.60 2.80
CA THR A 77 19.64 -20.14 2.73
C THR A 77 20.64 -19.75 1.62
N ASP A 78 21.42 -20.71 1.12
CA ASP A 78 22.35 -20.50 0.02
C ASP A 78 21.73 -20.56 -1.36
N ASP A 79 20.46 -21.00 -1.45
CA ASP A 79 19.74 -21.06 -2.71
C ASP A 79 19.63 -19.67 -3.34
N ARG A 80 19.94 -19.60 -4.64
CA ARG A 80 19.90 -18.33 -5.40
C ARG A 80 18.53 -17.67 -5.30
N ASP A 81 17.46 -18.47 -5.36
CA ASP A 81 16.10 -17.96 -5.27
C ASP A 81 15.79 -17.41 -3.86
N TYR A 82 16.28 -18.06 -2.81
CA TYR A 82 16.12 -17.55 -1.43
C TYR A 82 16.81 -16.20 -1.28
N LYS A 83 18.09 -16.12 -1.66
CA LYS A 83 18.88 -14.88 -1.57
C LYS A 83 18.26 -13.75 -2.38
N TYR A 84 17.77 -14.04 -3.59
CA TYR A 84 17.08 -13.05 -4.41
C TYR A 84 15.80 -12.54 -3.74
N LEU A 85 14.95 -13.42 -3.22
CA LEU A 85 13.71 -13.03 -2.55
C LEU A 85 13.99 -12.22 -1.28
N GLU A 86 14.94 -12.67 -0.45
CA GLU A 86 15.37 -11.99 0.76
C GLU A 86 15.97 -10.61 0.46
N GLU A 87 16.85 -10.51 -0.54
CA GLU A 87 17.45 -9.25 -0.97
C GLU A 87 16.40 -8.25 -1.44
N MET A 88 15.38 -8.68 -2.19
CA MET A 88 14.29 -7.79 -2.61
C MET A 88 13.43 -7.31 -1.44
N LEU A 89 13.17 -8.17 -0.45
CA LEU A 89 12.46 -7.80 0.77
C LEU A 89 13.28 -6.80 1.61
N LEU A 90 14.58 -7.06 1.80
CA LEU A 90 15.50 -6.18 2.53
C LEU A 90 15.68 -4.84 1.84
N THR A 91 15.79 -4.82 0.52
CA THR A 91 15.87 -3.59 -0.28
C THR A 91 14.62 -2.74 -0.08
N GLY A 92 13.43 -3.36 -0.11
CA GLY A 92 12.17 -2.65 0.17
C GLY A 92 12.12 -2.02 1.57
N LEU A 93 12.66 -2.68 2.60
CA LEU A 93 12.77 -2.10 3.95
C LEU A 93 13.71 -0.89 3.98
N VAL A 94 14.87 -1.02 3.34
CA VAL A 94 15.88 0.05 3.28
C VAL A 94 15.34 1.26 2.51
N GLU A 95 14.59 1.05 1.43
CA GLU A 95 13.93 2.12 0.68
C GLU A 95 12.83 2.80 1.50
N LEU A 96 11.99 2.03 2.21
CA LEU A 96 10.93 2.59 3.07
C LEU A 96 11.49 3.43 4.22
N ASP A 97 12.63 3.03 4.80
CA ASP A 97 13.27 3.76 5.91
C ASP A 97 13.87 5.10 5.46
N GLN A 98 14.36 5.16 4.22
CA GLN A 98 14.84 6.39 3.59
C GLN A 98 13.72 7.41 3.28
N LEU A 99 12.45 6.99 3.30
CA LEU A 99 11.34 7.90 3.07
C LEU A 99 11.06 8.76 4.30
N ASP A 100 11.39 10.05 4.18
CA ASP A 100 11.04 11.08 5.15
C ASP A 100 9.54 11.33 5.17
N THR A 101 8.85 10.74 6.15
CA THR A 101 7.39 10.85 6.29
C THR A 101 6.91 12.12 7.02
N ASN A 102 7.83 13.03 7.39
CA ASN A 102 7.55 14.28 8.11
C ASN A 102 6.57 14.08 9.31
N ASP A 103 5.94 15.17 9.75
CA ASP A 103 4.90 15.14 10.78
C ASP A 103 3.55 14.58 10.30
N ASN A 104 3.47 14.08 9.07
CA ASN A 104 2.24 13.51 8.52
C ASN A 104 1.94 12.11 9.10
N ILE A 105 0.88 12.03 9.91
CA ILE A 105 0.45 10.78 10.58
C ILE A 105 0.08 9.71 9.55
N MET A 106 -0.57 10.08 8.46
CA MET A 106 -1.02 9.12 7.43
C MET A 106 0.17 8.44 6.76
N LEU A 107 1.18 9.21 6.36
CA LEU A 107 2.40 8.66 5.75
C LEU A 107 3.17 7.76 6.71
N ARG A 108 3.25 8.13 8.00
CA ARG A 108 3.86 7.26 9.03
C ARG A 108 3.11 5.94 9.20
N GLN A 109 1.78 5.98 9.15
CA GLN A 109 0.95 4.78 9.23
C GLN A 109 1.15 3.90 8.00
N GLU A 110 1.17 4.47 6.79
CA GLU A 110 1.42 3.71 5.56
C GLU A 110 2.81 3.09 5.53
N ARG A 111 3.85 3.85 5.91
CA ARG A 111 5.21 3.31 6.05
C ARG A 111 5.24 2.16 7.05
N LYS A 112 4.58 2.31 8.21
CA LYS A 112 4.51 1.23 9.22
C LYS A 112 3.80 -0.01 8.68
N ARG A 113 2.68 0.16 7.97
CA ARG A 113 1.94 -0.94 7.34
C ARG A 113 2.82 -1.66 6.32
N ALA A 114 3.52 -0.92 5.46
CA ALA A 114 4.43 -1.49 4.48
C ALA A 114 5.59 -2.25 5.14
N VAL A 115 6.21 -1.70 6.18
CA VAL A 115 7.27 -2.42 6.94
C VAL A 115 6.73 -3.72 7.55
N GLN A 116 5.57 -3.69 8.20
CA GLN A 116 4.95 -4.89 8.77
C GLN A 116 4.60 -5.93 7.71
N PHE A 117 4.15 -5.47 6.55
CA PHE A 117 3.84 -6.31 5.40
C PHE A 117 5.10 -7.04 4.92
N ILE A 118 6.21 -6.32 4.68
CA ILE A 118 7.48 -6.93 4.26
C ILE A 118 8.01 -7.92 5.30
N GLN A 119 7.97 -7.56 6.59
CA GLN A 119 8.39 -8.46 7.66
C GLN A 119 7.56 -9.75 7.73
N LYS A 120 6.27 -9.70 7.37
CA LYS A 120 5.43 -10.88 7.26
C LYS A 120 5.91 -11.80 6.13
N PHE A 121 6.30 -11.26 4.98
CA PHE A 121 6.84 -12.04 3.87
C PHE A 121 8.18 -12.67 4.19
N MET A 122 9.07 -11.95 4.88
CA MET A 122 10.35 -12.52 5.34
C MET A 122 10.10 -13.75 6.22
N LYS A 123 9.21 -13.63 7.23
CA LYS A 123 8.84 -14.77 8.09
C LYS A 123 8.22 -15.93 7.31
N MET A 124 7.42 -15.63 6.29
CA MET A 124 6.83 -16.66 5.44
C MET A 124 7.90 -17.39 4.63
N LEU A 125 8.87 -16.66 4.07
CA LEU A 125 10.01 -17.22 3.35
C LEU A 125 10.85 -18.14 4.27
N ASP A 126 11.16 -17.69 5.49
CA ASP A 126 11.89 -18.48 6.50
C ASP A 126 11.13 -19.76 6.88
N ALA A 127 9.80 -19.65 7.05
CA ALA A 127 8.95 -20.78 7.37
C ALA A 127 8.95 -21.81 6.24
N ARG A 128 8.85 -21.37 4.97
CA ARG A 128 8.94 -22.26 3.80
C ARG A 128 10.29 -22.95 3.71
N LEU A 129 11.37 -22.22 3.94
CA LEU A 129 12.71 -22.79 3.95
C LEU A 129 12.83 -23.89 5.03
N THR A 130 12.35 -23.60 6.25
CA THR A 130 12.40 -24.54 7.38
C THR A 130 11.53 -25.77 7.11
N GLU A 131 10.34 -25.57 6.56
CA GLU A 131 9.40 -26.62 6.14
C GLU A 131 10.06 -27.54 5.09
N ASN A 132 10.59 -26.98 4.00
CA ASN A 132 11.27 -27.72 2.95
C ASN A 132 12.50 -28.49 3.46
N LYS A 133 13.30 -27.84 4.33
CA LYS A 133 14.45 -28.48 4.96
C LYS A 133 14.02 -29.67 5.83
N SER A 134 12.94 -29.52 6.60
CA SER A 134 12.41 -30.60 7.44
C SER A 134 11.93 -31.81 6.63
N PHE A 135 11.28 -31.59 5.49
CA PHE A 135 10.83 -32.69 4.61
C PHE A 135 11.97 -33.55 4.07
N LEU A 136 13.14 -32.97 3.81
CA LEU A 136 14.29 -33.72 3.31
C LEU A 136 15.02 -34.52 4.39
N ASN A 137 14.91 -34.10 5.66
CA ASN A 137 15.59 -34.74 6.78
C ASN A 137 14.90 -36.01 7.31
N VAL A 138 13.69 -36.35 6.84
CA VAL A 138 12.91 -37.53 7.31
C VAL A 138 13.32 -38.84 6.61
N ASN A 139 14.20 -38.80 5.59
CA ASN A 139 14.54 -39.97 4.76
C ASN A 139 15.85 -40.70 5.12
N VAL A 140 16.47 -40.46 6.29
CA VAL A 140 17.81 -41.03 6.62
C VAL A 140 17.79 -42.00 7.82
N GLU A 141 16.64 -42.30 8.43
CA GLU A 141 16.59 -43.07 9.69
C GLU A 141 15.69 -44.31 9.61
N SER A 142 15.88 -45.13 8.57
CA SER A 142 15.34 -46.50 8.52
C SER A 142 16.32 -47.40 7.77
N ASP A 143 17.22 -48.05 8.51
CA ASP A 143 17.57 -49.47 8.35
C ASP A 143 18.73 -49.79 9.32
N ASP A 144 18.36 -49.92 10.61
CA ASP A 144 19.19 -50.57 11.62
C ASP A 144 19.31 -52.08 11.30
N GLU A 145 20.54 -52.44 10.95
CA GLU A 145 21.23 -53.72 11.17
C GLU A 145 20.50 -54.75 12.07
N ILE A 146 20.11 -55.89 11.48
CA ILE A 146 19.98 -57.19 12.18
C ILE A 146 20.62 -58.28 11.32
#